data_AF-A0A6H1ZEX1-F1
#
_entry.id   AF-A0A6H1ZEX1-F1
#
_cell.length_a   1.000
_cell.length_b   1.000
_cell.length_c   1.000
_cell.angle_alpha   90.00
_cell.angle_beta   90.00
_cell.angle_gamma   90.00
#
_symmetry.space_group_name_H-M   'P 1'
#
loop_
_entity.id
_entity.type
_entity.pdbx_description
1 polymer ?
#
loop_
_entity_poly.entity_id
_entity_poly.type
_entity_poly.pdbx_seq_one_letter_code
_entity_poly.pdbx_strand_id
1 'polypeptide(L)'
;MKLGDIAYGRDIGRTSSAPHQWTACSKCGKERWVRLHKKKLYIKNNVCFTCHSKASIKEAHRIATEQAKKLGKPAMNWKTGRTVKGDGYIQVKLQRDDFFYPMTNRDRYVTEHRLVMAKYMGRCLHRWEIVHHRNGVRLDNSLENLQLVDVDKHSQITILERRVKQLEERVIILEAENVAMRTERCL
;
A
#
# COMPACT_ATOMS: atom_id res chain seq x y z
N MET A 1 22.99 -25.45 -13.04
CA MET A 1 23.65 -24.15 -12.76
C MET A 1 24.10 -24.17 -11.33
N LYS A 2 25.30 -23.67 -11.05
CA LYS A 2 25.88 -23.59 -9.72
C LYS A 2 25.68 -22.20 -9.15
N LEU A 3 25.51 -22.12 -7.83
CA LEU A 3 25.44 -20.82 -7.14
C LEU A 3 26.74 -20.06 -7.39
N GLY A 4 26.60 -18.81 -7.82
CA GLY A 4 27.71 -17.95 -8.20
C GLY A 4 27.97 -17.87 -9.70
N ASP A 5 27.36 -18.73 -10.53
CA ASP A 5 27.48 -18.67 -12.00
C ASP A 5 27.13 -17.27 -12.51
N ILE A 6 27.91 -16.74 -13.45
CA ILE A 6 27.68 -15.42 -14.07
C ILE A 6 27.34 -15.60 -15.54
N ALA A 7 26.29 -14.95 -16.00
CA ALA A 7 25.85 -14.92 -17.39
C ALA A 7 25.38 -13.52 -17.79
N TYR A 8 25.48 -13.16 -19.08
CA TYR A 8 24.89 -11.91 -19.57
C TYR A 8 23.41 -12.12 -19.87
N GLY A 9 22.61 -11.04 -19.84
CA GLY A 9 21.16 -11.17 -20.05
C GLY A 9 20.80 -11.92 -21.33
N ARG A 10 21.53 -11.66 -22.43
CA ARG A 10 21.34 -12.38 -23.71
C ARG A 10 21.50 -13.90 -23.59
N ASP A 11 22.38 -14.38 -22.71
CA ASP A 11 22.67 -15.81 -22.53
C ASP A 11 21.58 -16.52 -21.70
N ILE A 12 20.76 -15.74 -20.98
CA ILE A 12 19.71 -16.22 -20.07
C ILE A 12 18.31 -15.75 -20.51
N GLY A 13 18.14 -15.38 -21.77
CA GLY A 13 16.86 -14.96 -22.35
C GLY A 13 16.33 -13.62 -21.82
N ARG A 14 17.21 -12.69 -21.44
CA ARG A 14 16.86 -11.34 -20.97
C ARG A 14 17.44 -10.25 -21.90
N THR A 15 16.71 -9.16 -22.04
CA THR A 15 17.10 -7.99 -22.86
C THR A 15 18.24 -7.13 -22.26
N SER A 16 18.68 -7.43 -21.03
CA SER A 16 19.67 -6.62 -20.32
C SER A 16 21.11 -6.95 -20.73
N SER A 17 21.90 -5.92 -21.07
CA SER A 17 23.34 -6.04 -21.30
C SER A 17 24.17 -6.22 -20.01
N ALA A 18 23.58 -6.01 -18.84
CA ALA A 18 24.26 -6.19 -17.56
C ALA A 18 24.49 -7.68 -17.23
N PRO A 19 25.61 -8.02 -16.56
CA PRO A 19 25.84 -9.37 -16.07
C PRO A 19 24.87 -9.72 -14.93
N HIS A 20 24.50 -10.98 -14.86
CA HIS A 20 23.64 -11.56 -13.84
C HIS A 20 24.38 -12.69 -13.14
N GLN A 21 24.11 -12.87 -11.86
CA GLN A 21 24.64 -13.97 -11.08
C GLN A 21 23.51 -14.90 -10.62
N TRP A 22 23.71 -16.21 -10.74
CA TRP A 22 22.82 -17.21 -10.18
C TRP A 22 23.01 -17.25 -8.67
N THR A 23 21.96 -16.93 -7.91
CA THR A 23 22.04 -16.80 -6.45
C THR A 23 20.78 -17.30 -5.76
N ALA A 24 20.95 -17.88 -4.57
CA ALA A 24 19.87 -18.33 -3.72
C ALA A 24 19.36 -17.18 -2.84
N CYS A 25 18.05 -17.15 -2.59
CA CYS A 25 17.49 -16.26 -1.58
C CYS A 25 17.93 -16.69 -0.18
N SER A 26 18.54 -15.77 0.57
CA SER A 26 18.93 -15.99 1.98
C SER A 26 17.77 -16.36 2.92
N LYS A 27 16.52 -16.08 2.56
CA LYS A 27 15.33 -16.38 3.37
C LYS A 27 14.57 -17.65 2.99
N CYS A 28 14.48 -17.98 1.70
CA CYS A 28 13.66 -19.11 1.24
C CYS A 28 14.40 -20.11 0.38
N GLY A 29 15.71 -19.94 0.20
CA GLY A 29 16.55 -20.83 -0.61
C GLY A 29 16.33 -20.75 -2.13
N LYS A 30 15.23 -20.13 -2.60
CA LYS A 30 14.91 -20.09 -4.03
C LYS A 30 16.02 -19.44 -4.86
N GLU A 31 16.51 -20.18 -5.83
CA GLU A 31 17.56 -19.77 -6.76
C GLU A 31 17.01 -18.96 -7.93
N ARG A 32 17.77 -17.95 -8.39
CA ARG A 32 17.38 -17.11 -9.53
C ARG A 32 18.58 -16.34 -10.10
N TRP A 33 18.42 -15.83 -11.32
CA TRP A 33 19.32 -14.84 -11.91
C TRP A 33 19.06 -13.46 -11.31
N VAL A 34 20.10 -12.88 -10.69
CA VAL A 34 20.06 -11.53 -10.11
C VAL A 34 21.05 -10.64 -10.85
N ARG A 35 20.58 -9.48 -11.32
CA ARG A 35 21.40 -8.49 -12.00
C ARG A 35 22.51 -7.96 -11.07
N LEU A 36 23.75 -7.97 -11.54
CA LEU A 36 24.88 -7.34 -10.89
C LEU A 36 24.94 -5.86 -11.27
N HIS A 37 25.22 -5.00 -10.28
CA HIS A 37 25.44 -3.58 -10.49
C HIS A 37 26.93 -3.27 -10.27
N LYS A 38 27.61 -2.65 -11.23
CA LYS A 38 29.07 -2.44 -11.21
C LYS A 38 29.84 -3.74 -10.85
N LYS A 39 29.43 -4.87 -11.45
CA LYS A 39 29.99 -6.22 -11.20
C LYS A 39 29.87 -6.74 -9.75
N LYS A 40 29.06 -6.12 -8.89
CA LYS A 40 28.81 -6.57 -7.52
C LYS A 40 27.32 -6.89 -7.32
N LEU A 41 27.04 -7.86 -6.46
CA LEU A 41 25.69 -8.05 -5.92
C LEU A 41 25.40 -6.90 -4.97
N TYR A 42 24.27 -6.25 -5.16
CA TYR A 42 23.77 -5.31 -4.17
C TYR A 42 23.20 -6.11 -2.99
N ILE A 43 23.51 -5.71 -1.75
CA ILE A 43 23.12 -6.44 -0.54
C ILE A 43 21.60 -6.67 -0.47
N LYS A 44 20.79 -5.70 -0.91
CA LYS A 44 19.31 -5.84 -0.96
C LYS A 44 18.82 -6.91 -1.95
N ASN A 45 19.69 -7.39 -2.85
CA ASN A 45 19.36 -8.40 -3.85
C ASN A 45 19.64 -9.84 -3.37
N ASN A 46 20.16 -10.06 -2.15
CA ASN A 46 20.32 -11.42 -1.60
C ASN A 46 18.98 -12.03 -1.14
N VAL A 47 17.94 -11.21 -0.98
CA VAL A 47 16.57 -11.63 -0.66
C VAL A 47 15.71 -11.53 -1.91
N CYS A 48 14.87 -12.54 -2.19
CA CYS A 48 13.95 -12.44 -3.32
C CYS A 48 12.84 -11.41 -3.04
N PHE A 49 12.31 -10.81 -4.10
CA PHE A 49 11.27 -9.78 -4.00
C PHE A 49 10.09 -10.24 -3.13
N THR A 50 9.66 -11.49 -3.28
CA THR A 50 8.58 -12.07 -2.48
C THR A 50 8.92 -12.13 -0.99
N CYS A 51 10.13 -12.55 -0.62
CA CYS A 51 10.55 -12.62 0.78
C CYS A 51 10.85 -11.24 1.38
N HIS A 52 11.30 -10.29 0.56
CA HIS A 52 11.43 -8.89 0.96
C HIS A 52 10.04 -8.26 1.20
N SER A 53 9.12 -8.45 0.26
CA SER A 53 7.74 -7.94 0.34
C SER A 53 6.93 -8.59 1.48
N LYS A 54 7.11 -9.89 1.75
CA LYS A 54 6.47 -10.56 2.90
C LYS A 54 6.96 -10.02 4.24
N ALA A 55 8.24 -9.65 4.33
CA ALA A 55 8.80 -9.08 5.56
C ALA A 55 8.28 -7.66 5.80
N SER A 56 8.20 -6.82 4.76
CA SER A 56 7.63 -5.48 4.87
C SER A 56 6.13 -5.50 5.15
N ILE A 57 5.37 -6.45 4.58
CA ILE A 57 3.95 -6.64 4.91
C ILE A 57 3.77 -7.11 6.35
N LYS A 58 4.56 -8.08 6.84
CA LYS A 58 4.49 -8.54 8.24
C LYS A 58 4.79 -7.41 9.22
N GLU A 59 5.81 -6.60 8.92
CA GLU A 59 6.19 -5.48 9.78
C GLU A 59 5.15 -4.35 9.76
N ALA A 60 4.64 -3.99 8.58
CA ALA A 60 3.53 -3.05 8.46
C ALA A 60 2.26 -3.56 9.19
N HIS A 61 1.97 -4.86 9.11
CA HIS A 61 0.87 -5.47 9.83
C HIS A 61 1.10 -5.46 11.35
N ARG A 62 2.33 -5.69 11.82
CA ARG A 62 2.69 -5.58 13.24
C ARG A 62 2.47 -4.15 13.75
N ILE A 63 3.02 -3.15 13.06
CA ILE A 63 2.89 -1.73 13.39
C ILE A 63 1.40 -1.31 13.41
N ALA A 64 0.63 -1.70 12.39
CA ALA A 64 -0.80 -1.41 12.33
C ALA A 64 -1.59 -2.10 13.45
N THR A 65 -1.22 -3.33 13.81
CA THR A 65 -1.84 -4.08 14.93
C THR A 65 -1.53 -3.43 16.27
N GLU A 66 -0.28 -3.01 16.50
CA GLU A 66 0.14 -2.28 17.70
C GLU A 66 -0.57 -0.93 17.82
N GLN A 67 -0.67 -0.17 16.73
CA GLN A 67 -1.43 1.08 16.69
C GLN A 67 -2.91 0.86 16.94
N ALA A 68 -3.54 -0.15 16.33
CA ALA A 68 -4.94 -0.50 16.57
C ALA A 68 -5.20 -0.89 18.04
N LYS A 69 -4.30 -1.67 18.64
CA LYS A 69 -4.37 -2.06 20.05
C LYS A 69 -4.23 -0.85 20.98
N LYS A 70 -3.32 0.09 20.66
CA LYS A 70 -3.12 1.33 21.41
C LYS A 70 -4.32 2.28 21.33
N LEU A 71 -5.07 2.23 20.22
CA LEU A 71 -6.30 3.00 19.99
C LEU A 71 -7.58 2.28 20.45
N GLY A 72 -7.47 1.11 21.10
CA GLY A 72 -8.65 0.35 21.56
C GLY A 72 -9.52 -0.22 20.43
N LYS A 73 -9.03 -0.24 19.18
CA LYS A 73 -9.76 -0.81 18.05
C LYS A 73 -9.67 -2.34 18.16
N PRO A 74 -10.80 -3.07 18.17
CA PRO A 74 -10.77 -4.52 18.34
C PRO A 74 -9.95 -5.18 17.22
N ALA A 75 -9.19 -6.22 17.58
CA ALA A 75 -8.41 -7.03 16.65
C ALA A 75 -9.29 -7.51 15.47
N MET A 76 -8.70 -7.82 14.31
CA MET A 76 -9.45 -8.34 13.15
C MET A 76 -10.27 -9.57 13.54
N ASN A 77 -11.56 -9.36 13.77
CA ASN A 77 -12.48 -10.37 14.24
C ASN A 77 -12.94 -11.21 13.06
N TRP A 78 -12.32 -12.37 12.85
CA TRP A 78 -12.78 -13.41 11.92
C TRP A 78 -14.25 -13.86 12.16
N LYS A 79 -14.83 -13.53 13.32
CA LYS A 79 -16.25 -13.72 13.66
C LYS A 79 -17.22 -12.67 13.07
N THR A 80 -16.73 -11.56 12.51
CA THR A 80 -17.56 -10.44 12.03
C THR A 80 -17.75 -10.39 10.50
N GLY A 81 -17.14 -11.31 9.75
CA GLY A 81 -17.17 -11.27 8.29
C GLY A 81 -16.35 -10.13 7.67
N ARG A 82 -15.41 -9.54 8.42
CA ARG A 82 -14.50 -8.49 7.95
C ARG A 82 -13.20 -9.08 7.39
N THR A 83 -12.69 -8.56 6.27
CA THR A 83 -11.42 -8.99 5.68
C THR A 83 -10.73 -7.82 4.98
N VAL A 84 -9.41 -7.69 5.13
CA VAL A 84 -8.59 -6.69 4.42
C VAL A 84 -8.13 -7.26 3.08
N LYS A 85 -8.42 -6.57 1.97
CA LYS A 85 -7.91 -6.94 0.64
C LYS A 85 -6.50 -6.40 0.40
N GLY A 86 -5.82 -6.95 -0.61
CA GLY A 86 -4.50 -6.48 -1.04
C GLY A 86 -4.46 -5.02 -1.55
N ASP A 87 -5.61 -4.42 -1.83
CA ASP A 87 -5.78 -2.99 -2.17
C ASP A 87 -5.81 -2.06 -0.93
N GLY A 88 -5.83 -2.63 0.28
CA GLY A 88 -5.84 -1.90 1.54
C GLY A 88 -7.24 -1.51 2.04
N TYR A 89 -8.32 -1.94 1.38
CA TYR A 89 -9.68 -1.71 1.89
C TYR A 89 -10.14 -2.85 2.79
N ILE A 90 -10.93 -2.51 3.81
CA ILE A 90 -11.69 -3.49 4.59
C ILE A 90 -12.98 -3.82 3.84
N GLN A 91 -13.27 -5.11 3.69
CA GLN A 91 -14.52 -5.64 3.17
C GLN A 91 -15.34 -6.27 4.28
N VAL A 92 -16.67 -6.13 4.21
CA VAL A 92 -17.65 -6.71 5.14
C VAL A 92 -18.56 -7.65 4.35
N LYS A 93 -18.69 -8.89 4.81
CA LYS A 93 -19.61 -9.87 4.23
C LYS A 93 -21.02 -9.65 4.77
N LEU A 94 -22.00 -9.48 3.88
CA LEU A 94 -23.41 -9.34 4.26
C LEU A 94 -24.20 -10.62 3.96
N GLN A 95 -25.28 -10.82 4.71
CA GLN A 95 -26.28 -11.87 4.45
C GLN A 95 -27.31 -11.37 3.43
N ARG A 96 -28.03 -12.30 2.79
CA ARG A 96 -28.96 -11.98 1.68
C ARG A 96 -30.16 -11.13 2.09
N ASP A 97 -30.53 -11.22 3.36
CA ASP A 97 -31.62 -10.52 4.04
C ASP A 97 -31.19 -9.14 4.59
N ASP A 98 -29.90 -8.78 4.51
CA ASP A 98 -29.42 -7.47 4.93
C ASP A 98 -29.93 -6.37 3.98
N PHE A 99 -30.42 -5.26 4.53
CA PHE A 99 -30.91 -4.11 3.77
C PHE A 99 -29.87 -3.56 2.77
N PHE A 100 -28.57 -3.60 3.13
CA PHE A 100 -27.48 -3.12 2.29
C PHE A 100 -26.90 -4.20 1.36
N TYR A 101 -27.49 -5.40 1.32
CA TYR A 101 -27.08 -6.49 0.44
C TYR A 101 -26.96 -6.09 -1.05
N PRO A 102 -27.81 -5.22 -1.63
CA PRO A 102 -27.66 -4.76 -3.01
C PRO A 102 -26.33 -4.05 -3.32
N MET A 103 -25.60 -3.59 -2.31
CA MET A 103 -24.27 -2.96 -2.48
C MET A 103 -23.12 -3.98 -2.55
N THR A 104 -23.40 -5.27 -2.33
CA THR A 104 -22.36 -6.30 -2.31
C THR A 104 -21.91 -6.71 -3.71
N ASN A 105 -20.70 -7.26 -3.79
CA ASN A 105 -20.21 -7.96 -4.97
C ASN A 105 -20.76 -9.40 -5.03
N ARG A 106 -20.36 -10.17 -6.06
CA ARG A 106 -20.78 -11.56 -6.27
C ARG A 106 -20.49 -12.49 -5.08
N ASP A 107 -19.47 -12.18 -4.28
CA ASP A 107 -19.05 -12.95 -3.12
C ASP A 107 -19.73 -12.49 -1.80
N ARG A 108 -20.72 -11.59 -1.91
CA ARG A 108 -21.48 -10.97 -0.81
C ARG A 108 -20.66 -10.01 0.06
N TYR A 109 -19.62 -9.41 -0.49
CA TYR A 109 -18.81 -8.41 0.22
C TYR A 109 -19.11 -6.99 -0.26
N VAL A 110 -19.17 -6.05 0.68
CA VAL A 110 -19.19 -4.61 0.44
C VAL A 110 -17.96 -3.96 1.09
N THR A 111 -17.42 -2.88 0.53
CA THR A 111 -16.33 -2.16 1.20
C THR A 111 -16.86 -1.41 2.42
N GLU A 112 -16.09 -1.44 3.50
CA GLU A 112 -16.54 -0.95 4.80
C GLU A 112 -16.82 0.56 4.78
N HIS A 113 -15.95 1.37 4.17
CA HIS A 113 -16.17 2.82 4.05
C HIS A 113 -17.50 3.15 3.33
N ARG A 114 -17.87 2.39 2.29
CA ARG A 114 -19.17 2.54 1.61
C ARG A 114 -20.31 2.14 2.54
N LEU A 115 -20.17 1.04 3.28
CA LEU A 115 -21.20 0.56 4.19
C LEU A 115 -21.44 1.54 5.36
N VAL A 116 -20.37 2.11 5.93
CA VAL A 116 -20.44 3.11 7.00
C VAL A 116 -21.18 4.36 6.50
N MET A 117 -20.82 4.86 5.31
CA MET A 117 -21.50 6.02 4.72
C MET A 117 -22.97 5.72 4.37
N ALA A 118 -23.27 4.55 3.81
CA ALA A 118 -24.64 4.12 3.50
C ALA A 118 -25.53 4.06 4.76
N LYS A 119 -24.99 3.50 5.85
CA LYS A 119 -25.67 3.45 7.16
C LYS A 119 -25.94 4.85 7.71
N TYR A 120 -24.97 5.74 7.63
CA TYR A 120 -25.14 7.13 8.04
C TYR A 120 -26.23 7.86 7.22
N MET A 121 -26.30 7.60 5.92
CA MET A 121 -27.33 8.17 5.04
C MET A 121 -28.70 7.48 5.11
N GLY A 122 -28.79 6.31 5.77
CA GLY A 122 -30.01 5.51 5.83
C GLY A 122 -30.46 4.93 4.48
N ARG A 123 -29.58 4.84 3.47
CA ARG A 123 -29.92 4.27 2.15
C ARG A 123 -28.73 3.58 1.49
N CYS A 124 -29.00 2.71 0.52
CA CYS A 124 -27.94 2.17 -0.34
C CYS A 124 -27.28 3.27 -1.18
N LEU A 125 -25.96 3.18 -1.34
CA LEU A 125 -25.22 4.04 -2.26
C LEU A 125 -25.23 3.46 -3.67
N HIS A 126 -25.45 4.31 -4.66
CA HIS A 126 -25.29 3.98 -6.06
C HIS A 126 -23.81 3.73 -6.41
N ARG A 127 -23.59 3.03 -7.52
CA ARG A 127 -22.24 2.67 -7.97
C ARG A 127 -21.37 3.88 -8.34
N TRP A 128 -21.98 4.98 -8.78
CA TRP A 128 -21.30 6.22 -9.15
C TRP A 128 -21.02 7.15 -7.96
N GLU A 129 -21.67 6.93 -6.82
CA GLU A 129 -21.39 7.67 -5.60
C GLU A 129 -20.08 7.14 -4.99
N ILE A 130 -19.03 7.96 -4.99
CA ILE A 130 -17.71 7.57 -4.48
C ILE A 130 -17.56 8.06 -3.05
N VAL A 131 -16.95 7.24 -2.20
CA VAL A 131 -16.60 7.63 -0.83
C VAL A 131 -15.09 7.76 -0.74
N HIS A 132 -14.63 8.99 -0.50
CA HIS A 132 -13.23 9.39 -0.39
C HIS A 132 -12.76 9.41 1.06
N HIS A 133 -11.51 9.04 1.31
CA HIS A 133 -10.86 9.15 2.62
C HIS A 133 -10.06 10.45 2.68
N ARG A 134 -10.48 11.40 3.52
CA ARG A 134 -9.85 12.74 3.62
C ARG A 134 -8.37 12.68 4.03
N ASN A 135 -8.01 11.76 4.92
CA ASN A 135 -6.62 11.56 5.35
C ASN A 135 -5.82 10.59 4.46
N GLY A 136 -6.42 10.03 3.41
CA GLY A 136 -5.80 9.03 2.54
C GLY A 136 -5.54 7.65 3.18
N VAL A 137 -5.94 7.44 4.45
CA VAL A 137 -5.77 6.19 5.18
C VAL A 137 -6.98 5.29 4.97
N ARG A 138 -6.85 4.31 4.07
CA ARG A 138 -7.93 3.37 3.67
C ARG A 138 -8.52 2.52 4.79
N LEU A 139 -7.81 2.38 5.91
CA LEU A 139 -8.25 1.60 7.08
C LEU A 139 -9.02 2.44 8.10
N ASP A 140 -9.05 3.77 7.94
CA ASP A 140 -9.75 4.67 8.83
C ASP A 140 -11.12 5.04 8.28
N ASN A 141 -12.13 4.23 8.60
CA ASN A 141 -13.51 4.40 8.14
C ASN A 141 -14.38 5.21 9.10
N SER A 142 -13.77 6.06 9.93
CA SER A 142 -14.48 6.98 10.82
C SER A 142 -15.27 7.99 9.98
N LEU A 143 -16.53 8.30 10.33
CA LEU A 143 -17.41 9.14 9.50
C LEU A 143 -16.81 10.52 9.20
N GLU A 144 -16.12 11.12 10.17
CA GLU A 144 -15.37 12.38 10.02
C GLU A 144 -14.29 12.34 8.93
N ASN A 145 -13.73 11.15 8.66
CA ASN A 145 -12.70 10.95 7.66
C ASN A 145 -13.26 10.58 6.27
N LEU A 146 -14.57 10.32 6.17
CA LEU A 146 -15.20 9.93 4.91
C LEU A 146 -15.90 11.13 4.26
N GLN A 147 -15.85 11.17 2.93
CA GLN A 147 -16.55 12.17 2.15
C GLN A 147 -17.22 11.53 0.94
N LEU A 148 -18.53 11.73 0.79
CA LEU A 148 -19.23 11.35 -0.43
C LEU A 148 -18.94 12.37 -1.54
N VAL A 149 -18.48 11.91 -2.69
CA VAL A 149 -18.07 12.74 -3.82
C VAL A 149 -18.51 12.12 -5.14
N ASP A 150 -18.71 12.99 -6.13
CA ASP A 150 -18.94 12.59 -7.51
C ASP A 150 -17.64 12.12 -8.17
N VAL A 151 -17.76 11.35 -9.26
CA VAL A 151 -16.62 10.80 -10.01
C VAL A 151 -15.61 11.88 -10.41
N ASP A 152 -16.09 12.98 -11.00
CA ASP A 152 -15.24 14.07 -11.48
C ASP A 152 -14.49 14.73 -10.32
N LYS A 153 -15.20 15.01 -9.22
CA LYS A 153 -14.62 15.60 -8.01
C LYS A 153 -13.57 14.68 -7.38
N HIS A 154 -13.82 13.36 -7.33
CA HIS A 154 -12.86 12.40 -6.78
C HIS A 154 -11.52 12.43 -7.52
N SER A 155 -11.56 12.50 -8.86
CA SER A 155 -10.34 12.59 -9.67
C SER A 155 -9.54 13.86 -9.37
N GLN A 156 -10.22 15.00 -9.29
CA GLN A 156 -9.59 16.29 -9.00
C GLN A 156 -8.98 16.30 -7.60
N ILE A 157 -9.73 15.83 -6.58
CA ILE A 157 -9.24 15.70 -5.20
C ILE A 157 -7.97 14.86 -5.17
N THR A 158 -7.97 13.68 -5.80
CA THR A 158 -6.80 12.79 -5.82
C THR A 158 -5.57 13.45 -6.47
N ILE A 159 -5.77 14.21 -7.56
CA ILE A 159 -4.69 14.93 -8.26
C ILE A 159 -4.14 16.05 -7.37
N LEU A 160 -5.03 16.83 -6.75
CA LEU A 160 -4.66 17.95 -5.89
C LEU A 160 -3.95 17.48 -4.63
N GLU A 161 -4.45 16.45 -3.96
CA GLU A 161 -3.80 15.85 -2.78
C GLU A 161 -2.39 15.36 -3.10
N ARG A 162 -2.20 14.70 -4.25
CA ARG A 162 -0.86 14.29 -4.70
C ARG A 162 0.05 15.49 -4.93
N ARG A 163 -0.46 16.57 -5.52
CA ARG A 163 0.32 17.79 -5.76
C ARG A 163 0.68 18.50 -4.46
N VAL A 164 -0.26 18.63 -3.53
CA VAL A 164 -0.03 19.21 -2.20
C VAL A 164 1.08 18.44 -1.48
N LYS A 165 0.98 17.11 -1.42
CA LYS A 165 2.01 16.28 -0.81
C LYS A 165 3.40 16.48 -1.41
N GLN A 166 3.51 16.55 -2.75
CA GLN A 166 4.77 16.82 -3.43
C GLN A 166 5.35 18.21 -3.09
N LEU A 167 4.48 19.21 -2.95
CA LEU A 167 4.88 20.56 -2.58
C LEU A 167 5.35 20.61 -1.13
N GLU A 168 4.63 19.97 -0.21
CA GLU A 168 5.03 19.84 1.20
C GLU A 168 6.40 19.16 1.35
N GLU A 169 6.62 18.03 0.67
CA GLU A 169 7.92 17.34 0.66
C GLU A 169 9.04 18.24 0.13
N ARG A 170 8.77 19.04 -0.91
CA ARG A 170 9.73 19.99 -1.47
C ARG A 170 10.02 21.15 -0.51
N VAL A 171 9.00 21.68 0.17
CA VAL A 171 9.16 22.76 1.15
C VAL A 171 10.08 22.30 2.28
N ILE A 172 9.87 21.10 2.82
CA ILE A 172 10.72 20.54 3.88
C ILE A 172 12.20 20.47 3.45
N ILE A 173 12.47 20.03 2.22
CA ILE A 173 13.84 19.95 1.69
C ILE A 173 14.45 21.35 1.56
N LEU A 174 13.71 22.30 0.98
CA LEU A 174 14.18 23.67 0.79
C LEU A 174 14.41 24.40 2.13
N GLU A 175 13.57 24.13 3.14
CA GLU A 175 13.76 24.66 4.49
C GLU A 175 15.04 24.12 5.11
N ALA A 176 15.32 22.81 4.97
CA ALA A 176 16.56 22.20 5.45
C ALA A 176 17.81 22.78 4.75
N GLU A 177 17.77 22.96 3.42
CA GLU A 177 18.85 23.60 2.65
C GLU A 177 19.11 25.04 3.08
N ASN A 178 18.05 25.82 3.31
CA ASN A 178 18.16 27.20 3.79
C ASN A 178 18.79 27.29 5.18
N VAL A 179 18.45 26.38 6.09
CA VAL A 179 19.08 26.31 7.42
C VAL A 179 20.57 26.02 7.29
N ALA A 180 20.96 25.04 6.46
CA ALA A 180 22.36 24.68 6.22
C ALA A 180 23.18 25.86 5.65
N MET A 181 22.66 26.53 4.62
CA MET A 181 23.34 27.71 4.03
C MET A 181 23.50 28.86 5.03
N ARG A 182 22.52 29.07 5.92
CA ARG A 182 22.61 30.10 6.97
C ARG A 182 23.67 29.75 8.00
N THR A 183 23.80 28.47 8.39
CA THR A 183 24.84 28.04 9.33
C THR A 183 26.24 28.15 8.74
N GLU A 184 26.43 27.89 7.44
CA GLU A 184 27.72 28.03 6.76
C GLU A 184 28.18 29.49 6.63
N ARG A 185 27.23 30.44 6.54
CA ARG A 185 27.53 31.88 6.49
C ARG A 185 27.90 32.51 7.83
N CYS A 186 27.67 31.82 8.95
CA CYS A 186 27.99 32.30 10.29
C CYS A 186 29.33 31.78 10.84
N LEU A 187 30.09 31.02 10.03
CA LEU A 187 31.46 30.58 10.28
C LEU A 187 32.43 31.40 9.44
#